data_AF-A0AAE4B8B7-F1
#
_entry.id   AF-A0AAE4B8B7-F1
#
_cell.length_a   1.000
_cell.length_b   1.000
_cell.length_c   1.000
_cell.angle_alpha   90.00
_cell.angle_beta   90.00
_cell.angle_gamma   90.00
#
_symmetry.space_group_name_H-M   'P 1'
#
loop_
_entity.id
_entity.type
_entity.pdbx_description
1 polymer ?
#
loop_
_entity_poly.entity_id
_entity_poly.type
_entity_poly.pdbx_seq_one_letter_code
_entity_poly.pdbx_strand_id
1 'polypeptide(L)'
;MHQQAEGAQLRDGGAVTRLERLSVTALTTLATMLALTPPLPAEQVFNEDVIVDGGLCAGYECASGDANTFGIHVKSDLPMITFEDSNGPDWEVSADSSGGNIFRIVDIENGSLPFGIVSGSNTASNDFALWVGSNGHVGFGRPAPAKPLHVMDPATPTLRMQQGTWRGTTYQIWDIAAGTSGFQQAHDETTTPFTIQKRRTQLGFLSWIARG
;
A
#
# COMPACT_ATOMS: atom_id res chain seq x y z
N MET A 1 -100.99 13.10 -25.72
CA MET A 1 -100.95 13.16 -24.24
C MET A 1 -99.62 12.60 -23.79
N HIS A 2 -98.74 13.26 -23.05
CA HIS A 2 -98.42 14.67 -22.86
C HIS A 2 -96.91 14.63 -22.48
N GLN A 3 -96.13 15.52 -23.06
CA GLN A 3 -94.66 15.55 -23.01
C GLN A 3 -94.17 16.26 -21.75
N GLN A 4 -92.94 15.93 -21.33
CA GLN A 4 -92.18 16.56 -20.25
C GLN A 4 -91.81 18.03 -20.54
N ALA A 5 -91.59 18.86 -19.50
CA ALA A 5 -90.32 19.55 -19.20
C ALA A 5 -90.44 20.73 -18.19
N GLU A 6 -89.41 20.82 -17.33
CA GLU A 6 -88.72 21.98 -16.73
C GLU A 6 -89.34 22.91 -15.66
N GLY A 7 -88.55 23.18 -14.60
CA GLY A 7 -88.72 24.34 -13.70
C GLY A 7 -88.08 24.29 -12.28
N ALA A 8 -86.78 24.56 -12.17
CA ALA A 8 -86.04 25.32 -11.12
C ALA A 8 -86.06 24.98 -9.59
N GLN A 9 -84.90 24.51 -9.10
CA GLN A 9 -84.04 24.96 -7.96
C GLN A 9 -84.60 25.69 -6.70
N LEU A 10 -84.29 25.19 -5.48
CA LEU A 10 -83.27 25.74 -4.52
C LEU A 10 -83.36 25.14 -3.06
N ARG A 11 -82.18 24.73 -2.55
CA ARG A 11 -81.60 24.84 -1.17
C ARG A 11 -81.85 23.84 0.00
N ASP A 12 -80.75 23.15 0.32
CA ASP A 12 -79.99 23.00 1.60
C ASP A 12 -80.41 22.02 2.74
N GLY A 13 -79.41 21.31 3.30
CA GLY A 13 -79.47 20.52 4.54
C GLY A 13 -78.69 19.17 4.51
N GLY A 14 -77.56 19.05 5.23
CA GLY A 14 -76.63 17.90 5.20
C GLY A 14 -76.82 16.77 6.23
N ALA A 15 -75.98 15.71 6.15
CA ALA A 15 -75.73 14.72 7.22
C ALA A 15 -74.46 13.88 6.97
N VAL A 16 -73.71 13.56 8.04
CA VAL A 16 -72.42 12.80 8.09
C VAL A 16 -72.66 11.37 8.60
N THR A 17 -72.00 10.34 8.05
CA THR A 17 -72.13 8.91 8.39
C THR A 17 -71.00 8.33 9.28
N ARG A 18 -71.32 7.30 10.08
CA ARG A 18 -70.57 6.72 11.22
C ARG A 18 -69.93 5.35 10.85
N LEU A 19 -68.70 5.04 11.32
CA LEU A 19 -67.99 3.74 11.10
C LEU A 19 -68.12 2.76 12.29
N GLU A 20 -68.28 1.45 12.01
CA GLU A 20 -68.35 0.33 12.97
C GLU A 20 -67.04 -0.51 13.07
N ARG A 21 -66.83 -1.23 14.20
CA ARG A 21 -65.56 -1.86 14.65
C ARG A 21 -65.42 -3.36 14.25
N LEU A 22 -64.22 -3.81 13.85
CA LEU A 22 -63.83 -5.22 13.68
C LEU A 22 -63.18 -5.83 14.95
N SER A 23 -63.30 -7.16 15.14
CA SER A 23 -62.97 -7.93 16.35
C SER A 23 -61.58 -8.59 16.38
N VAL A 24 -61.06 -8.78 17.60
CA VAL A 24 -59.62 -8.87 17.96
C VAL A 24 -58.95 -10.24 17.75
N THR A 25 -59.71 -11.32 17.62
CA THR A 25 -59.17 -12.69 17.71
C THR A 25 -58.43 -13.18 16.46
N ALA A 26 -58.77 -12.70 15.27
CA ALA A 26 -58.15 -13.16 14.01
C ALA A 26 -56.70 -12.70 13.80
N LEU A 27 -56.20 -11.74 14.58
CA LEU A 27 -54.86 -11.17 14.40
C LEU A 27 -53.73 -11.95 15.09
N THR A 28 -54.03 -12.91 15.97
CA THR A 28 -53.02 -13.45 16.88
C THR A 28 -52.18 -14.61 16.33
N THR A 29 -52.68 -15.40 15.37
CA THR A 29 -51.98 -16.61 14.88
C THR A 29 -50.97 -16.34 13.76
N LEU A 30 -51.12 -15.25 12.99
CA LEU A 30 -50.19 -14.88 11.93
C LEU A 30 -48.90 -14.22 12.48
N ALA A 31 -48.94 -13.74 13.73
CA ALA A 31 -47.83 -13.01 14.35
C ALA A 31 -46.67 -13.91 14.82
N THR A 32 -46.90 -15.22 15.00
CA THR A 32 -45.92 -16.12 15.63
C THR A 32 -44.96 -16.84 14.66
N MET A 33 -45.20 -16.86 13.34
CA MET A 33 -44.25 -17.45 12.37
C MET A 33 -43.28 -16.45 11.75
N LEU A 34 -43.45 -15.14 11.96
CA LEU A 34 -42.59 -14.10 11.41
C LEU A 34 -41.39 -13.75 12.33
N ALA A 35 -41.24 -14.44 13.47
CA ALA A 35 -40.33 -14.03 14.53
C ALA A 35 -38.96 -14.76 14.56
N LEU A 36 -38.64 -15.61 13.58
CA LEU A 36 -37.40 -16.40 13.57
C LEU A 36 -36.54 -16.22 12.31
N THR A 37 -36.47 -15.01 11.78
CA THR A 37 -35.36 -14.63 10.89
C THR A 37 -34.24 -14.05 11.75
N PRO A 38 -33.06 -14.68 11.84
CA PRO A 38 -31.91 -14.00 12.46
C PRO A 38 -31.66 -12.69 11.70
N PRO A 39 -31.45 -11.56 12.38
CA PRO A 39 -31.10 -10.33 11.70
C PRO A 39 -29.79 -10.57 10.93
N LEU A 40 -29.79 -10.26 9.64
CA LEU A 40 -28.54 -10.08 8.91
C LEU A 40 -27.79 -8.93 9.60
N PRO A 41 -26.48 -9.05 9.90
CA PRO A 41 -25.72 -7.90 10.36
C PRO A 41 -25.80 -6.79 9.30
N ALA A 42 -26.50 -5.71 9.64
CA ALA A 42 -26.50 -4.49 8.86
C ALA A 42 -25.19 -3.76 9.11
N GLU A 43 -24.59 -3.22 8.06
CA GLU A 43 -23.40 -2.39 8.18
C GLU A 43 -23.76 -1.05 8.81
N GLN A 44 -22.89 -0.55 9.69
CA GLN A 44 -23.05 0.78 10.25
C GLN A 44 -22.56 1.81 9.23
N VAL A 45 -23.50 2.58 8.69
CA VAL A 45 -23.20 3.75 7.86
C VAL A 45 -23.27 5.01 8.72
N PHE A 46 -22.18 5.78 8.72
CA PHE A 46 -22.17 7.11 9.29
C PHE A 46 -22.46 8.11 8.16
N ASN A 47 -23.62 8.77 8.23
CA ASN A 47 -24.05 9.74 7.22
C ASN A 47 -23.46 11.14 7.41
N GLU A 48 -22.57 11.28 8.40
CA GLU A 48 -21.82 12.49 8.74
C GLU A 48 -20.37 12.09 9.01
N ASP A 49 -19.48 13.09 9.15
CA ASP A 49 -18.08 12.87 9.45
C ASP A 49 -17.91 12.10 10.78
N VAL A 50 -17.02 11.11 10.77
CA VAL A 50 -16.70 10.33 11.97
C VAL A 50 -15.48 10.93 12.64
N ILE A 51 -15.67 11.50 13.82
CA ILE A 51 -14.58 11.93 14.70
C ILE A 51 -14.39 10.89 15.79
N VAL A 52 -13.23 10.23 15.79
CA VAL A 52 -12.83 9.29 16.84
C VAL A 52 -11.93 10.03 17.83
N ASP A 53 -12.42 10.25 19.05
CA ASP A 53 -11.61 10.79 20.15
C ASP A 53 -10.75 9.65 20.75
N GLY A 54 -9.42 9.80 20.70
CA GLY A 54 -8.46 8.76 21.03
C GLY A 54 -7.95 7.99 19.79
N GLY A 55 -8.18 6.67 19.76
CA GLY A 55 -7.61 5.75 18.77
C GLY A 55 -8.64 4.93 18.00
N LEU A 56 -8.29 4.51 16.78
CA LEU A 56 -9.08 3.56 15.99
C LEU A 56 -8.30 2.25 15.82
N CYS A 57 -8.90 1.12 16.17
CA CYS A 57 -8.45 -0.17 15.67
C CYS A 57 -9.44 -0.63 14.60
N ALA A 58 -8.95 -0.87 13.39
CA ALA A 58 -9.75 -1.30 12.24
C ALA A 58 -9.31 -2.70 11.77
N GLY A 59 -10.25 -3.64 11.74
CA GLY A 59 -10.02 -5.02 11.31
C GLY A 59 -10.60 -6.04 12.30
N TYR A 60 -10.77 -7.29 11.85
CA TYR A 60 -11.47 -8.32 12.64
C TYR A 60 -10.67 -8.83 13.83
N GLU A 61 -9.36 -8.56 13.88
CA GLU A 61 -8.48 -8.97 14.98
C GLU A 61 -8.38 -7.92 16.09
N CYS A 62 -9.07 -6.80 15.94
CA CYS A 62 -9.16 -5.80 16.99
C CYS A 62 -9.92 -6.33 18.20
N ALA A 63 -9.28 -6.27 19.37
CA ALA A 63 -9.87 -6.55 20.67
C ALA A 63 -10.12 -5.25 21.45
N SER A 64 -10.93 -5.35 22.52
CA SER A 64 -11.14 -4.22 23.43
C SER A 64 -9.81 -3.74 24.02
N GLY A 65 -9.49 -2.47 23.81
CA GLY A 65 -8.23 -1.86 24.24
C GLY A 65 -7.11 -1.81 23.20
N ASP A 66 -7.30 -2.41 22.01
CA ASP A 66 -6.28 -2.40 20.93
C ASP A 66 -6.16 -1.06 20.21
N ALA A 67 -7.14 -0.17 20.38
CA ALA A 67 -7.10 1.17 19.82
C ALA A 67 -5.94 1.97 20.42
N ASN A 68 -4.95 2.28 19.59
CA ASN A 68 -3.84 3.14 19.99
C ASN A 68 -4.31 4.60 20.02
N THR A 69 -4.19 5.27 21.17
CA THR A 69 -4.60 6.68 21.39
C THR A 69 -4.05 7.68 20.36
N PHE A 70 -3.05 7.31 19.57
CA PHE A 70 -2.36 8.19 18.63
C PHE A 70 -2.54 7.83 17.15
N GLY A 71 -3.43 6.91 16.77
CA GLY A 71 -3.64 6.63 15.35
C GLY A 71 -4.61 5.51 14.98
N ILE A 72 -4.49 5.05 13.73
CA ILE A 72 -5.24 3.95 13.16
C ILE A 72 -4.36 2.69 13.22
N HIS A 73 -4.79 1.72 14.01
CA HIS A 73 -4.22 0.39 14.07
C HIS A 73 -5.01 -0.53 13.14
N VAL A 74 -4.49 -0.77 11.94
CA VAL A 74 -5.08 -1.74 11.02
C VAL A 74 -4.60 -3.13 11.44
N LYS A 75 -5.52 -3.97 11.92
CA LYS A 75 -5.19 -5.26 12.53
C LYS A 75 -6.02 -6.38 11.91
N SER A 76 -5.33 -7.19 11.12
CA SER A 76 -5.83 -8.41 10.52
C SER A 76 -4.65 -9.30 10.15
N ASP A 77 -4.92 -10.51 9.67
CA ASP A 77 -3.89 -11.37 9.07
C ASP A 77 -3.32 -10.76 7.76
N LEU A 78 -4.01 -9.79 7.16
CA LEU A 78 -3.60 -9.04 5.97
C LEU A 78 -4.03 -7.56 6.09
N PRO A 79 -3.28 -6.74 6.87
CA PRO A 79 -3.65 -5.35 7.10
C PRO A 79 -3.44 -4.55 5.81
N MET A 80 -4.54 -4.01 5.30
CA MET A 80 -4.60 -3.27 4.04
C MET A 80 -5.48 -2.04 4.17
N ILE A 81 -5.14 -1.02 3.37
CA ILE A 81 -5.99 0.12 3.09
C ILE A 81 -6.09 0.19 1.57
N THR A 82 -7.30 -0.01 1.06
CA THR A 82 -7.60 0.03 -0.38
C THR A 82 -8.16 1.40 -0.74
N PHE A 83 -7.69 1.93 -1.85
CA PHE A 83 -8.15 3.15 -2.48
C PHE A 83 -8.76 2.77 -3.82
N GLU A 84 -10.08 2.88 -3.91
CA GLU A 84 -10.81 2.65 -5.15
C GLU A 84 -11.07 3.99 -5.83
N ASP A 85 -10.59 4.17 -7.05
CA ASP A 85 -10.79 5.38 -7.84
C ASP A 85 -11.65 5.06 -9.06
N SER A 86 -12.85 5.63 -9.11
CA SER A 86 -13.76 5.40 -10.24
C SER A 86 -13.29 6.00 -11.57
N ASN A 87 -12.22 6.81 -11.56
CA ASN A 87 -11.70 7.48 -12.75
C ASN A 87 -10.17 7.29 -12.91
N GLY A 88 -9.58 6.35 -12.19
CA GLY A 88 -8.14 6.13 -12.14
C GLY A 88 -7.78 4.74 -11.61
N PRO A 89 -6.49 4.43 -11.47
CA PRO A 89 -6.06 3.16 -10.94
C PRO A 89 -6.37 3.01 -9.46
N ASP A 90 -6.81 1.81 -9.10
CA ASP A 90 -7.00 1.40 -7.72
C ASP A 90 -5.64 1.08 -7.07
N TRP A 91 -5.49 1.51 -5.82
CA TRP A 91 -4.25 1.32 -5.07
C TRP A 91 -4.48 0.60 -3.75
N GLU A 92 -3.47 -0.14 -3.32
CA GLU A 92 -3.42 -0.76 -2.00
C GLU A 92 -2.13 -0.37 -1.30
N VAL A 93 -2.27 0.03 -0.04
CA VAL A 93 -1.18 0.03 0.93
C VAL A 93 -1.38 -1.15 1.84
N SER A 94 -0.42 -2.06 1.89
CA SER A 94 -0.51 -3.25 2.72
C SER A 94 0.80 -3.60 3.37
N ALA A 95 0.69 -4.15 4.57
CA ALA A 95 1.78 -4.86 5.22
C ALA A 95 1.43 -6.33 5.18
N ASP A 96 2.11 -7.09 4.34
CA ASP A 96 1.81 -8.50 4.12
C ASP A 96 2.92 -9.35 4.75
N SER A 97 2.57 -10.06 5.82
CA SER A 97 3.45 -11.05 6.46
C SER A 97 3.39 -12.42 5.77
N SER A 98 2.36 -12.70 4.97
CA SER A 98 2.19 -13.99 4.28
C SER A 98 3.06 -14.12 3.02
N GLY A 99 3.61 -13.00 2.51
CA GLY A 99 4.35 -12.92 1.24
C GLY A 99 5.74 -12.28 1.27
N GLY A 100 6.32 -11.99 2.44
CA GLY A 100 7.71 -11.48 2.53
C GLY A 100 8.01 -10.40 3.57
N ASN A 101 7.17 -10.22 4.61
CA ASN A 101 7.29 -9.14 5.60
C ASN A 101 7.45 -7.78 4.92
N ILE A 102 6.66 -7.59 3.88
CA ILE A 102 6.77 -6.47 2.97
C ILE A 102 5.71 -5.45 3.31
N PHE A 103 6.16 -4.23 3.53
CA PHE A 103 5.33 -3.07 3.40
C PHE A 103 5.34 -2.66 1.94
N ARG A 104 4.20 -2.74 1.26
CA ARG A 104 4.09 -2.47 -0.19
C ARG A 104 3.04 -1.43 -0.50
N ILE A 105 3.24 -0.76 -1.63
CA ILE A 105 2.25 0.09 -2.29
C ILE A 105 2.13 -0.45 -3.70
N VAL A 106 0.92 -0.85 -4.07
CA VAL A 106 0.66 -1.56 -5.31
C VAL A 106 -0.55 -0.93 -6.01
N ASP A 107 -0.42 -0.73 -7.31
CA ASP A 107 -1.53 -0.48 -8.22
C ASP A 107 -2.22 -1.83 -8.42
N ILE A 108 -3.37 -2.02 -7.78
CA ILE A 108 -4.09 -3.29 -7.84
C ILE A 108 -4.90 -3.43 -9.12
N GLU A 109 -5.21 -2.31 -9.81
CA GLU A 109 -5.88 -2.34 -11.11
C GLU A 109 -4.92 -2.82 -12.21
N ASN A 110 -3.72 -2.25 -12.26
CA ASN A 110 -2.72 -2.56 -13.29
C ASN A 110 -1.65 -3.56 -12.83
N GLY A 111 -1.74 -4.04 -11.59
CA GLY A 111 -0.83 -5.03 -11.00
C GLY A 111 0.62 -4.55 -10.87
N SER A 112 0.85 -3.24 -10.80
CA SER A 112 2.19 -2.65 -10.72
C SER A 112 2.60 -2.45 -9.27
N LEU A 113 3.77 -2.97 -8.89
CA LEU A 113 4.36 -2.79 -7.55
C LEU A 113 5.52 -1.79 -7.63
N PRO A 114 5.23 -0.48 -7.60
CA PRO A 114 6.27 0.53 -7.64
C PRO A 114 7.08 0.60 -6.34
N PHE A 115 6.56 0.07 -5.23
CA PHE A 115 7.24 0.18 -3.95
C PHE A 115 6.99 -1.00 -3.01
N GLY A 116 8.08 -1.49 -2.43
CA GLY A 116 8.07 -2.56 -1.45
C GLY A 116 9.30 -2.46 -0.55
N ILE A 117 9.08 -2.32 0.76
CA ILE A 117 10.11 -2.41 1.79
C ILE A 117 9.91 -3.72 2.53
N VAL A 118 10.91 -4.58 2.51
CA VAL A 118 10.95 -5.76 3.37
C VAL A 118 11.61 -5.37 4.68
N SER A 119 10.95 -5.63 5.81
CA SER A 119 11.53 -5.40 7.13
C SER A 119 12.44 -6.55 7.56
N GLY A 120 13.58 -6.23 8.22
CA GLY A 120 14.47 -7.24 8.82
C GLY A 120 15.98 -7.20 8.50
N SER A 121 16.58 -6.08 8.03
CA SER A 121 18.04 -5.97 7.92
C SER A 121 18.58 -4.64 8.48
N ASN A 122 19.08 -4.72 9.70
CA ASN A 122 19.74 -3.70 10.49
C ASN A 122 21.18 -3.40 9.99
N THR A 123 21.56 -2.12 10.12
CA THR A 123 22.92 -1.52 10.05
C THR A 123 23.44 -1.05 8.67
N ALA A 124 23.63 0.28 8.56
CA ALA A 124 24.42 1.08 7.60
C ALA A 124 23.78 1.55 6.25
N SER A 125 23.50 2.86 6.21
CA SER A 125 23.55 3.77 5.04
C SER A 125 22.63 3.62 3.83
N ASN A 126 21.68 2.68 3.81
CA ASN A 126 20.78 2.49 2.67
C ASN A 126 19.32 2.36 3.12
N ASP A 127 18.64 3.50 3.29
CA ASP A 127 17.21 3.53 3.68
C ASP A 127 16.28 2.86 2.64
N PHE A 128 16.78 2.67 1.42
CA PHE A 128 16.14 1.88 0.37
C PHE A 128 17.09 0.76 -0.04
N ALA A 129 16.98 -0.41 0.59
CA ALA A 129 17.75 -1.57 0.18
C ALA A 129 17.57 -1.86 -1.32
N LEU A 130 16.33 -1.72 -1.79
CA LEU A 130 15.91 -1.98 -3.15
C LEU A 130 14.79 -1.03 -3.55
N TRP A 131 14.91 -0.43 -4.72
CA TRP A 131 13.90 0.44 -5.31
C TRP A 131 13.64 0.05 -6.75
N VAL A 132 12.36 0.02 -7.16
CA VAL A 132 11.95 -0.18 -8.55
C VAL A 132 11.25 1.08 -9.02
N GLY A 133 11.85 1.80 -9.97
CA GLY A 133 11.23 2.99 -10.56
C GLY A 133 10.05 2.63 -11.44
N SER A 134 9.10 3.54 -11.59
CA SER A 134 7.98 3.42 -12.54
C SER A 134 8.43 3.29 -14.01
N ASN A 135 9.69 3.61 -14.29
CA ASN A 135 10.37 3.39 -15.56
C ASN A 135 11.08 2.02 -15.67
N GLY A 136 10.89 1.12 -14.70
CA GLY A 136 11.47 -0.22 -14.65
C GLY A 136 12.93 -0.29 -14.18
N HIS A 137 13.52 0.83 -13.77
CA HIS A 137 14.90 0.85 -13.30
C HIS A 137 15.02 0.35 -11.86
N VAL A 138 16.14 -0.31 -11.55
CA VAL A 138 16.40 -0.89 -10.22
C VAL A 138 17.55 -0.18 -9.52
N GLY A 139 17.31 0.21 -8.28
CA GLY A 139 18.27 0.89 -7.42
C GLY A 139 18.58 0.07 -6.18
N PHE A 140 19.86 -0.17 -5.92
CA PHE A 140 20.36 -0.74 -4.67
C PHE A 140 20.93 0.40 -3.82
N GLY A 141 20.38 0.59 -2.62
CA GLY A 141 20.73 1.75 -1.81
C GLY A 141 20.26 3.08 -2.40
N ARG A 142 19.42 3.05 -3.44
CA ARG A 142 19.12 4.24 -4.25
C ARG A 142 17.67 4.28 -4.74
N PRO A 143 16.83 5.23 -4.26
CA PRO A 143 15.58 5.53 -4.92
C PRO A 143 15.80 6.26 -6.25
N ALA A 144 14.83 6.15 -7.16
CA ALA A 144 14.87 6.78 -8.50
C ALA A 144 16.19 6.51 -9.27
N PRO A 145 16.48 5.25 -9.58
CA PRO A 145 17.70 4.85 -10.28
C PRO A 145 17.85 5.55 -11.64
N ALA A 146 18.90 6.38 -11.76
CA ALA A 146 19.26 7.15 -12.98
C ALA A 146 19.70 6.28 -14.17
N LYS A 147 19.91 4.99 -13.91
CA LYS A 147 20.26 3.97 -14.89
C LYS A 147 19.39 2.75 -14.62
N PRO A 148 19.20 1.86 -15.61
CA PRO A 148 18.48 0.61 -15.41
C PRO A 148 18.95 -0.17 -14.19
N LEU A 149 20.25 -0.09 -13.88
CA LEU A 149 20.82 -0.56 -12.63
C LEU A 149 21.64 0.57 -11.99
N HIS A 150 21.31 0.97 -10.77
CA HIS A 150 22.03 1.99 -10.00
C HIS A 150 22.37 1.45 -8.62
N VAL A 151 23.66 1.21 -8.36
CA VAL A 151 24.15 0.84 -7.02
C VAL A 151 24.75 2.06 -6.36
N MET A 152 24.28 2.40 -5.17
CA MET A 152 24.83 3.45 -4.34
C MET A 152 25.31 2.85 -3.03
N ASP A 153 26.52 3.21 -2.66
CA ASP A 153 27.14 2.95 -1.36
C ASP A 153 28.00 4.19 -1.03
N PRO A 154 28.02 4.69 0.21
CA PRO A 154 28.72 5.92 0.56
C PRO A 154 30.24 5.76 0.66
N ALA A 155 30.72 4.53 0.82
CA ALA A 155 32.15 4.25 0.89
C ALA A 155 32.67 3.90 -0.50
N THR A 156 32.30 2.73 -1.02
CA THR A 156 32.72 2.26 -2.34
C THR A 156 31.65 1.31 -2.87
N PRO A 157 30.79 1.79 -3.79
CA PRO A 157 29.82 0.95 -4.49
C PRO A 157 30.52 -0.28 -5.06
N THR A 158 30.10 -1.42 -4.53
CA THR A 158 30.75 -2.70 -4.80
C THR A 158 29.70 -3.71 -5.21
N LEU A 159 29.96 -4.37 -6.33
CA LEU A 159 29.27 -5.56 -6.75
C LEU A 159 30.16 -6.76 -6.44
N ARG A 160 29.72 -7.61 -5.52
CA ARG A 160 30.44 -8.81 -5.10
C ARG A 160 29.97 -10.04 -5.86
N MET A 161 30.93 -10.79 -6.41
CA MET A 161 30.77 -12.13 -6.96
C MET A 161 31.52 -13.11 -6.07
N GLN A 162 30.85 -14.14 -5.55
CA GLN A 162 31.46 -15.11 -4.64
C GLN A 162 31.26 -16.53 -5.15
N GLN A 163 32.36 -17.28 -5.34
CA GLN A 163 32.37 -18.71 -5.63
C GLN A 163 32.51 -19.51 -4.33
N GLY A 164 31.56 -20.40 -4.05
CA GLY A 164 31.67 -21.38 -2.96
C GLY A 164 32.58 -22.57 -3.30
N THR A 165 32.75 -23.51 -2.37
CA THR A 165 33.62 -24.70 -2.54
C THR A 165 32.91 -25.92 -3.14
N TRP A 166 31.87 -25.68 -3.96
CA TRP A 166 31.05 -26.76 -4.51
C TRP A 166 31.85 -27.66 -5.46
N ARG A 167 31.76 -28.99 -5.29
CA ARG A 167 32.51 -30.00 -6.08
C ARG A 167 34.03 -29.86 -6.04
N GLY A 168 34.58 -29.45 -4.89
CA GLY A 168 36.03 -29.36 -4.70
C GLY A 168 36.67 -28.15 -5.40
N THR A 169 35.87 -27.16 -5.81
CA THR A 169 36.38 -25.86 -6.23
C THR A 169 36.99 -25.12 -5.04
N THR A 170 37.93 -24.23 -5.33
CA THR A 170 38.44 -23.30 -4.34
C THR A 170 37.43 -22.17 -4.12
N TYR A 171 37.34 -21.68 -2.88
CA TYR A 171 36.57 -20.48 -2.55
C TYR A 171 37.22 -19.27 -3.23
N GLN A 172 36.43 -18.37 -3.81
CA GLN A 172 36.92 -17.15 -4.47
C GLN A 172 35.94 -16.00 -4.23
N ILE A 173 36.44 -14.80 -3.93
CA ILE A 173 35.64 -13.57 -3.95
C ILE A 173 36.22 -12.62 -5.00
N TRP A 174 35.34 -12.04 -5.80
CA TRP A 174 35.66 -11.00 -6.76
C TRP A 174 34.74 -9.80 -6.58
N ASP A 175 35.33 -8.66 -6.30
CA ASP A 175 34.59 -7.40 -6.15
C ASP A 175 34.87 -6.49 -7.36
N ILE A 176 33.81 -5.99 -7.98
CA ILE A 176 33.87 -4.87 -8.91
C ILE A 176 33.43 -3.64 -8.13
N ALA A 177 34.41 -2.78 -7.85
CA ALA A 177 34.25 -1.61 -7.02
C ALA A 177 34.57 -0.35 -7.81
N ALA A 178 33.80 0.71 -7.57
CA ALA A 178 34.09 2.01 -8.18
C ALA A 178 33.95 3.11 -7.13
N GLY A 179 35.01 3.89 -6.92
CA GLY A 179 35.00 4.95 -5.92
C GLY A 179 36.13 5.96 -6.08
N THR A 180 36.45 6.67 -5.00
CA THR A 180 37.51 7.68 -4.95
C THR A 180 38.89 7.11 -5.27
N SER A 181 39.08 5.81 -5.07
CA SER A 181 40.32 5.09 -5.34
C SER A 181 40.38 4.50 -6.76
N GLY A 182 39.39 4.79 -7.62
CA GLY A 182 39.32 4.34 -9.02
C GLY A 182 38.28 3.25 -9.25
N PHE A 183 38.32 2.67 -10.46
CA PHE A 183 37.59 1.45 -10.81
C PHE A 183 38.50 0.25 -10.56
N GLN A 184 38.06 -0.66 -9.70
CA GLN A 184 38.87 -1.73 -9.14
C GLN A 184 38.21 -3.08 -9.40
N GLN A 185 39.04 -4.03 -9.78
CA GLN A 185 38.74 -5.44 -9.62
C GLN A 185 39.59 -5.94 -8.45
N ALA A 186 38.94 -6.42 -7.39
CA ALA A 186 39.60 -7.02 -6.24
C ALA A 186 39.32 -8.53 -6.20
N HIS A 187 40.29 -9.29 -5.71
CA HIS A 187 40.27 -10.73 -5.49
C HIS A 187 40.62 -11.02 -4.03
N ASP A 188 39.78 -11.82 -3.38
CA ASP A 188 39.93 -12.27 -1.99
C ASP A 188 40.11 -11.13 -0.96
N GLU A 189 39.52 -9.97 -1.21
CA GLU A 189 39.56 -8.73 -0.39
C GLU A 189 40.96 -8.11 -0.17
N THR A 190 42.03 -8.83 -0.49
CA THR A 190 43.42 -8.43 -0.22
C THR A 190 44.24 -8.16 -1.47
N THR A 191 43.80 -8.66 -2.63
CA THR A 191 44.53 -8.53 -3.89
C THR A 191 43.72 -7.66 -4.86
N THR A 192 44.32 -6.63 -5.45
CA THR A 192 43.67 -5.84 -6.51
C THR A 192 44.45 -5.98 -7.81
N PRO A 193 44.16 -7.00 -8.66
CA PRO A 193 44.94 -7.30 -9.85
C PRO A 193 45.13 -6.11 -10.80
N PHE A 194 44.13 -5.24 -10.90
CA PHE A 194 44.28 -3.95 -11.55
C PHE A 194 43.34 -2.89 -10.97
N THR A 195 43.76 -1.64 -11.11
CA THR A 195 42.95 -0.45 -10.81
C THR A 195 43.08 0.51 -11.98
N ILE A 196 41.94 0.97 -12.50
CA ILE A 196 41.89 2.06 -13.46
C ILE A 196 41.67 3.35 -12.66
N GLN A 197 42.71 4.18 -12.58
CA GLN A 197 42.63 5.48 -11.94
C GLN A 197 42.11 6.53 -12.92
N LYS A 198 41.23 7.41 -12.44
CA LYS A 198 40.89 8.63 -13.17
C LYS A 198 42.17 9.45 -13.33
N ARG A 199 42.52 9.82 -14.57
CA ARG A 199 43.68 10.66 -14.85
C ARG A 199 43.58 11.94 -14.02
N ARG A 200 44.47 12.12 -13.05
CA ARG A 200 44.64 13.43 -12.39
C ARG A 200 45.36 14.31 -13.41
N THR A 201 44.68 15.34 -13.91
CA THR A 201 45.36 16.45 -14.58
C THR A 201 46.27 17.10 -13.54
N GLN A 202 47.55 16.71 -13.53
CA GLN A 202 48.55 17.39 -12.73
C GLN A 202 48.83 18.73 -13.43
N LEU A 203 48.14 19.78 -13.00
CA LEU A 203 48.56 21.15 -13.29
C LEU A 203 49.79 21.43 -12.42
N GLY A 204 50.97 21.30 -13.02
CA GLY A 204 52.25 21.58 -12.38
C GLY A 204 53.38 21.62 -13.40
N PHE A 205 53.47 22.71 -14.16
CA PHE A 205 54.73 23.15 -14.76
C PHE A 205 55.68 23.62 -13.65
N LEU A 206 56.97 23.28 -13.81
CA LEU A 206 58.23 23.78 -13.18
C LEU A 206 59.11 22.54 -12.90
N SER A 207 60.39 22.45 -13.20
CA SER A 207 61.39 23.33 -13.79
C SER A 207 62.60 22.45 -14.14
N TRP A 208 63.37 22.90 -15.12
CA TRP A 208 64.64 22.36 -15.61
C TRP A 208 65.69 22.13 -14.50
N ILE A 209 66.36 20.97 -14.47
CA ILE A 209 67.80 20.84 -14.18
C ILE A 209 68.37 19.69 -15.03
N ALA A 210 69.15 20.04 -16.05
CA ALA A 210 70.18 19.17 -16.61
C ALA A 210 71.38 19.08 -15.64
N ARG A 211 72.04 17.92 -15.62
CA ARG A 211 73.46 17.63 -15.28
C ARG A 211 73.56 16.11 -15.04
N GLY A 212 74.43 15.33 -15.68
CA GLY A 212 75.44 15.57 -16.71
C GLY A 212 75.91 14.21 -17.23
#